data_AF-A0A899FZE2-F1
#
_entry.id   AF-A0A899FZE2-F1
#
_cell.length_a   1.000
_cell.length_b   1.000
_cell.length_c   1.000
_cell.angle_alpha   90.00
_cell.angle_beta   90.00
_cell.angle_gamma   90.00
#
_symmetry.space_group_name_H-M   'P 1'
#
loop_
_entity.id
_entity.type
_entity.pdbx_description
1 polymer ?
#
loop_
_entity_poly.entity_id
_entity_poly.type
_entity_poly.pdbx_seq_one_letter_code
_entity_poly.pdbx_strand_id
1 'polypeptide(L)'
;MRLVCVVYACCMRSDVGDYVIVTNCALLRLDERKLNRTYVRHTGRPGGLKKWTMKQWIEREGVSAVVRHAVSGMLPKNRLRDRRLDRLKCFEGESHPYYKNIQRVWTGSGKWLSTPISL
;
A
#
# COMPACT_ATOMS: atom_id res chain seq x y z
N MET A 1 13.00 -9.62 -0.41
CA MET A 1 11.70 -8.98 -0.07
C MET A 1 11.06 -8.50 -1.36
N ARG A 2 9.96 -9.12 -1.80
CA ARG A 2 9.22 -8.74 -3.03
C ARG A 2 8.37 -7.50 -2.78
N LEU A 3 9.02 -6.35 -2.55
CA LEU A 3 8.34 -5.07 -2.44
C LEU A 3 8.29 -4.46 -3.85
N VAL A 4 7.30 -4.87 -4.63
CA VAL A 4 7.04 -4.28 -5.96
C VAL A 4 6.45 -2.89 -5.73
N CYS A 5 7.31 -1.88 -5.60
CA CYS A 5 6.90 -0.49 -5.61
C CYS A 5 7.24 0.09 -6.99
N VAL A 6 6.33 -0.05 -7.96
CA VAL A 6 6.32 0.88 -9.11
C VAL A 6 5.34 1.97 -8.73
N VAL A 7 5.82 3.14 -8.34
CA VAL A 7 4.98 4.33 -8.34
C VAL A 7 5.67 5.30 -9.27
N TYR A 8 5.16 5.45 -10.49
CA TYR A 8 5.56 6.55 -11.35
C TYR A 8 4.36 7.24 -12.00
N ALA A 9 4.55 8.55 -12.15
CA ALA A 9 3.69 9.55 -12.80
C ALA A 9 2.41 9.98 -12.05
N CYS A 10 2.57 10.76 -10.99
CA CYS A 10 1.51 11.64 -10.52
C CYS A 10 1.44 12.91 -11.41
N CYS A 11 0.77 12.84 -12.57
CA CYS A 11 0.36 14.05 -13.27
C CYS A 11 -0.79 14.71 -12.47
N MET A 12 -0.69 15.99 -12.15
CA MET A 12 -1.65 16.70 -11.29
C MET A 12 -3.04 16.86 -11.93
N ARG A 13 -3.15 16.74 -13.27
CA ARG A 13 -4.36 17.03 -14.05
C ARG A 13 -5.01 15.79 -14.69
N SER A 14 -4.21 14.80 -15.10
CA SER A 14 -4.69 13.60 -15.77
C SER A 14 -4.41 12.35 -14.95
N ASP A 15 -5.37 11.42 -14.92
CA ASP A 15 -5.31 10.20 -14.11
C ASP A 15 -4.52 9.07 -14.81
N VAL A 16 -3.32 9.39 -15.29
CA VAL A 16 -2.40 8.45 -15.96
C VAL A 16 -1.54 7.79 -14.89
N GLY A 17 -1.80 6.54 -14.55
CA GLY A 17 -1.04 5.82 -13.53
C GLY A 17 -1.38 4.35 -13.51
N ASP A 18 -0.41 3.52 -13.17
CA ASP A 18 -0.53 2.06 -13.25
C ASP A 18 -1.24 1.43 -12.05
N TYR A 19 -1.64 0.17 -12.21
CA TYR A 19 -2.08 -0.67 -11.10
C TYR A 19 -0.87 -1.28 -10.40
N VAL A 20 -0.86 -1.21 -9.07
CA VAL A 20 0.23 -1.73 -8.25
C VAL A 20 -0.31 -2.81 -7.33
N ILE A 21 0.30 -3.99 -7.42
CA ILE A 21 -0.03 -5.13 -6.57
C ILE A 21 1.16 -5.37 -5.64
N VAL A 22 0.91 -5.25 -4.34
CA VAL A 22 1.87 -5.56 -3.29
C VAL A 22 1.47 -6.88 -2.65
N THR A 23 2.37 -7.86 -2.68
CA THR A 23 2.20 -9.17 -2.05
C THR A 23 3.09 -9.29 -0.82
N ASN A 24 2.80 -10.29 0.01
CA ASN A 24 3.60 -10.61 1.20
C ASN A 24 3.77 -9.42 2.15
N CYS A 25 2.72 -8.61 2.33
CA CYS A 25 2.75 -7.48 3.25
C CYS A 25 3.04 -7.91 4.70
N ALA A 26 2.72 -9.16 5.09
CA ALA A 26 3.03 -9.69 6.41
C ALA A 26 4.53 -9.76 6.70
N LEU A 27 5.37 -9.90 5.67
CA LEU A 27 6.84 -9.97 5.79
C LEU A 27 7.51 -8.59 5.78
N LEU A 28 6.73 -7.51 5.85
CA LEU A 28 7.25 -6.16 5.87
C LEU A 28 8.04 -5.92 7.15
N ARG A 29 9.31 -5.53 7.01
CA ARG A 29 10.15 -5.14 8.16
C ARG A 29 9.68 -3.79 8.68
N LEU A 30 9.06 -3.80 9.85
CA LEU A 30 8.68 -2.62 10.61
C LEU A 30 9.62 -2.49 11.81
N ASP A 31 10.25 -1.33 11.94
CA ASP A 31 11.06 -1.02 13.12
C ASP A 31 10.17 -0.93 14.36
N GLU A 32 10.68 -1.33 15.53
CA GLU A 32 9.93 -1.28 16.80
C GLU A 32 9.43 0.13 17.13
N ARG A 33 10.22 1.15 16.79
CA ARG A 33 9.83 2.56 16.93
C ARG A 33 8.59 2.92 16.10
N LYS A 34 8.41 2.28 14.94
CA LYS A 34 7.23 2.48 14.09
C LYS A 34 6.02 1.73 14.67
N LEU A 35 6.22 0.53 15.20
CA LEU A 35 5.16 -0.27 15.84
C LEU A 35 4.54 0.41 17.06
N ASN A 36 5.33 1.21 17.78
CA ASN A 36 4.87 1.97 18.95
C ASN A 36 4.24 3.32 18.60
N ARG A 37 4.12 3.68 17.31
CA ARG A 37 3.50 4.94 16.90
C ARG A 37 2.00 4.92 17.17
N THR A 38 1.52 5.93 17.89
CA THR A 38 0.09 6.10 18.19
C THR A 38 -0.61 6.87 17.07
N TYR A 39 -1.69 6.30 16.55
CA TYR A 39 -2.61 6.91 15.61
C TYR A 39 -3.81 7.50 16.35
N VAL A 40 -4.16 8.73 16.00
CA VAL A 40 -5.25 9.47 16.62
C VAL A 40 -6.29 9.79 15.57
N ARG A 41 -7.54 9.44 15.84
CA ARG A 41 -8.70 9.85 15.05
C ARG A 41 -9.70 10.56 15.96
N HIS A 42 -10.15 11.73 15.54
CA HIS A 42 -11.18 12.47 16.25
C HIS A 42 -12.46 12.48 15.41
N THR A 43 -13.62 12.27 16.03
CA THR A 43 -14.92 12.28 15.35
C THR A 43 -15.54 13.67 15.24
N GLY A 44 -15.04 14.66 15.97
CA GLY A 44 -15.53 16.05 15.95
C GLY A 44 -16.45 16.42 17.12
N ARG A 45 -16.83 15.46 17.97
CA ARG A 45 -17.63 15.68 19.20
C ARG A 45 -16.74 15.60 20.45
N PRO A 46 -17.07 16.30 21.54
CA PRO A 46 -16.32 16.18 22.81
C PRO A 46 -16.28 14.71 23.27
N GLY A 47 -15.11 14.24 23.69
CA GLY A 47 -14.87 12.84 24.08
C GLY A 47 -14.71 11.84 22.92
N GLY A 48 -14.79 12.29 21.67
CA GLY A 48 -14.73 11.44 20.47
C GLY A 48 -13.32 11.04 20.01
N LEU A 49 -12.32 11.09 20.90
CA LEU A 49 -10.93 10.83 20.58
C LEU A 49 -10.63 9.33 20.66
N LYS A 50 -10.35 8.71 19.51
CA LYS A 50 -9.90 7.32 19.44
C LYS A 50 -8.40 7.28 19.20
N LYS A 51 -7.68 6.55 20.05
CA LYS A 51 -6.24 6.34 19.95
C LYS A 51 -5.98 4.85 19.80
N TRP A 52 -5.10 4.48 18.88
CA TRP A 52 -4.67 3.09 18.68
C TRP A 52 -3.17 3.07 18.40
N THR A 53 -2.47 2.05 18.87
CA THR A 53 -1.07 1.83 18.47
C THR A 53 -1.02 1.14 17.10
N MET A 54 0.09 1.29 16.37
CA MET A 54 0.28 0.57 15.11
C MET A 54 0.15 -0.95 15.30
N LYS A 55 0.67 -1.49 16.42
CA LYS A 55 0.55 -2.91 16.75
C LYS A 55 -0.92 -3.37 16.85
N GLN A 56 -1.75 -2.63 17.59
CA GLN A 56 -3.18 -2.91 17.71
C GLN A 56 -3.90 -2.80 16.37
N TRP A 57 -3.46 -1.88 15.52
CA TRP A 57 -4.06 -1.72 14.20
C TRP A 57 -3.73 -2.87 13.26
N ILE A 58 -2.47 -3.32 13.26
CA ILE A 58 -2.02 -4.50 12.50
C ILE A 58 -2.81 -5.74 12.93
N GLU A 59 -3.05 -5.92 14.23
CA GLU A 59 -3.82 -7.05 14.74
C GLU A 59 -5.29 -7.04 14.29
N ARG A 60 -5.90 -5.85 14.14
CA ARG A 60 -7.31 -5.72 13.74
C ARG A 60 -7.54 -5.83 12.24
N GLU A 61 -6.73 -5.13 11.45
CA GLU A 61 -6.96 -4.93 10.01
C GLU A 61 -5.83 -5.47 9.13
N GLY A 62 -4.75 -5.96 9.75
CA GLY A 62 -3.60 -6.49 9.04
C GLY A 62 -2.60 -5.43 8.61
N VAL A 63 -1.46 -5.89 8.10
CA VAL A 63 -0.37 -5.02 7.62
C VAL A 63 -0.76 -4.35 6.30
N SER A 64 -1.65 -4.98 5.53
CA SER A 64 -2.15 -4.45 4.26
C SER A 64 -2.83 -3.07 4.41
N ALA A 65 -3.60 -2.88 5.48
CA ALA A 65 -4.29 -1.62 5.78
C ALA A 65 -3.29 -0.49 6.14
N VAL A 66 -2.24 -0.82 6.90
CA VAL A 66 -1.18 0.13 7.27
C VAL A 66 -0.43 0.62 6.04
N VAL A 67 -0.09 -0.28 5.11
CA VAL A 67 0.55 0.07 3.83
C VAL A 67 -0.37 0.97 3.00
N ARG A 68 -1.65 0.64 2.90
CA ARG A 68 -2.63 1.48 2.19
C ARG A 68 -2.71 2.88 2.78
N HIS A 69 -2.74 3.00 4.10
CA HIS A 69 -2.76 4.29 4.78
C HIS A 69 -1.47 5.09 4.57
N ALA A 70 -0.31 4.43 4.60
CA ALA A 70 0.97 5.07 4.31
C ALA A 70 0.99 5.68 2.90
N VAL A 71 0.59 4.91 1.88
CA VAL A 71 0.49 5.40 0.49
C VAL A 71 -0.54 6.52 0.37
N SER A 72 -1.67 6.39 1.07
CA SER A 72 -2.72 7.42 1.14
C SER A 72 -2.19 8.76 1.69
N GLY A 73 -1.19 8.74 2.56
CA GLY A 73 -0.50 9.92 3.07
C GLY A 73 0.53 10.51 2.10
N MET A 74 1.07 9.71 1.18
CA MET A 74 2.05 10.15 0.16
C MET A 74 1.37 10.78 -1.07
N LEU A 75 0.10 10.46 -1.31
CA LEU A 75 -0.67 11.03 -2.43
C LEU A 75 -1.06 12.49 -2.16
N PRO A 76 -1.04 13.36 -3.19
CA PRO A 76 -1.54 14.72 -3.04
C PRO A 76 -3.02 14.71 -2.70
N LYS A 77 -3.44 15.63 -1.82
CA LYS A 77 -4.84 15.76 -1.40
C LYS A 77 -5.66 16.40 -2.52
N ASN A 78 -6.26 15.58 -3.38
CA ASN A 78 -7.14 16.00 -4.46
C ASN A 78 -8.32 15.01 -4.63
N ARG A 79 -9.29 15.34 -5.49
CA ARG A 79 -10.46 14.47 -5.78
C ARG A 79 -10.07 13.15 -6.46
N LEU A 80 -8.88 13.07 -7.05
CA LEU A 80 -8.37 11.87 -7.72
C LEU A 80 -7.65 10.91 -6.76
N ARG A 81 -7.40 11.34 -5.53
CA ARG A 81 -6.65 10.57 -4.53
C ARG A 81 -7.29 9.23 -4.26
N ASP A 82 -8.61 9.19 -4.09
CA ASP A 82 -9.32 7.96 -3.77
C ASP A 82 -9.28 6.99 -4.96
N ARG A 83 -9.49 7.49 -6.18
CA ARG A 83 -9.35 6.69 -7.42
C ARG A 83 -7.94 6.09 -7.58
N ARG A 84 -6.91 6.86 -7.24
CA ARG A 84 -5.51 6.39 -7.27
C ARG A 84 -5.24 5.36 -6.18
N LEU A 85 -5.83 5.54 -5.00
CA LEU A 85 -5.71 4.60 -3.89
C LEU A 85 -6.43 3.26 -4.17
N ASP A 86 -7.48 3.29 -4.99
CA ASP A 86 -8.20 2.08 -5.41
C ASP A 86 -7.39 1.20 -6.37
N ARG A 87 -6.44 1.79 -7.12
CA ARG A 87 -5.51 1.07 -7.99
C ARG A 87 -4.47 0.26 -7.21
N LEU A 88 -4.19 0.65 -5.97
CA LEU A 88 -3.31 -0.10 -5.08
C LEU A 88 -4.05 -1.31 -4.51
N LYS A 89 -3.54 -2.51 -4.79
CA LYS A 89 -4.01 -3.78 -4.21
C LYS A 89 -2.91 -4.34 -3.32
N CYS A 90 -3.21 -4.52 -2.04
CA CYS A 90 -2.28 -5.07 -1.05
C CYS A 90 -2.81 -6.42 -0.57
N PHE A 91 -1.95 -7.43 -0.55
CA PHE A 91 -2.25 -8.77 -0.06
C PHE A 91 -1.24 -9.17 1.01
N GLU A 92 -1.72 -9.85 2.06
CA GLU A 92 -0.87 -10.30 3.15
C GLU A 92 -0.02 -11.50 2.77
N GLY A 93 -0.58 -12.39 1.96
CA GLY A 93 0.09 -13.56 1.40
C GLY A 93 0.62 -13.35 -0.02
N GLU A 94 1.08 -14.44 -0.61
CA GLU A 94 1.67 -14.46 -1.96
C GLU A 94 0.63 -14.68 -3.07
N SER A 95 -0.52 -15.28 -2.73
CA SER A 95 -1.58 -15.60 -3.69
C SER A 95 -2.46 -14.39 -4.01
N HIS A 96 -2.69 -14.13 -5.31
CA HIS A 96 -3.61 -13.08 -5.78
C HIS A 96 -4.32 -13.45 -7.09
N PRO A 97 -5.55 -12.99 -7.35
CA PRO A 97 -6.30 -13.36 -8.56
C PRO A 97 -5.77 -12.72 -9.85
N TYR A 98 -4.83 -11.77 -9.77
CA TYR A 98 -4.44 -10.91 -10.90
C TYR A 98 -3.25 -11.41 -11.74
N TYR A 99 -2.87 -12.69 -11.63
CA TYR A 99 -1.68 -13.23 -12.30
C TYR A 99 -1.59 -12.91 -13.80
N LYS A 100 -2.71 -12.97 -14.52
CA LYS A 100 -2.77 -12.75 -15.98
C LYS A 100 -2.48 -11.30 -16.41
N ASN A 101 -2.67 -10.33 -15.53
CA ASN A 101 -2.60 -8.91 -15.87
C ASN A 101 -1.23 -8.28 -15.54
N ILE A 102 -0.30 -9.06 -14.98
CA ILE A 102 0.98 -8.57 -14.49
C ILE A 102 1.96 -8.48 -15.66
N GLN A 103 2.35 -7.25 -16.02
CA GLN A 103 3.32 -7.03 -17.08
C GLN A 103 4.78 -7.05 -16.58
N ARG A 104 5.03 -6.51 -15.39
CA ARG A 104 6.38 -6.33 -14.81
C ARG A 104 6.41 -6.78 -13.37
N VAL A 105 7.50 -7.44 -12.97
CA VAL A 105 7.69 -7.94 -11.59
C VAL A 105 9.00 -7.40 -11.04
N TRP A 106 8.98 -7.04 -9.75
CA TRP A 106 10.18 -6.66 -9.01
C TRP A 106 10.75 -7.85 -8.23
N THR A 107 12.00 -8.20 -8.48
CA THR A 107 12.68 -9.34 -7.84
C THR A 107 13.61 -8.93 -6.69
N GLY A 108 13.58 -7.68 -6.23
CA GLY A 108 14.39 -7.21 -5.09
C GLY A 108 15.88 -7.04 -5.38
N SER A 109 16.34 -7.34 -6.60
CA SER A 109 17.72 -7.22 -7.08
C SER A 109 18.03 -5.90 -7.77
N GLY A 110 17.16 -4.88 -7.63
CA GLY A 110 17.35 -3.58 -8.27
C GLY A 110 16.96 -3.52 -9.75
N LYS A 111 16.48 -4.63 -10.33
CA LYS A 111 16.11 -4.72 -11.75
C LYS A 111 14.64 -5.08 -11.93
N TRP A 112 13.99 -4.38 -12.87
CA TRP A 112 12.66 -4.71 -13.37
C TRP A 112 12.81 -5.79 -14.44
N LEU A 113 12.29 -6.99 -14.19
CA LEU A 113 12.18 -7.99 -15.23
C LEU A 113 10.85 -7.75 -15.96
N SER A 114 10.91 -7.51 -17.27
CA SER A 114 9.77 -7.77 -18.14
C SER A 114 9.49 -9.26 -18.07
N THR A 115 8.27 -9.65 -17.77
CA THR A 115 7.88 -11.06 -17.88
C THR A 115 8.22 -11.52 -19.30
N PRO A 116 8.91 -12.66 -19.49
CA PRO A 116 8.97 -13.25 -20.81
C PRO A 116 7.52 -13.59 -21.20
N ILE A 117 7.05 -13.00 -22.29
CA ILE A 117 5.89 -13.53 -23.01
C ILE A 117 6.24 -14.97 -23.36
N SER A 118 5.52 -15.95 -22.79
CA SER A 118 5.27 -17.34 -23.21
C SER A 118 4.95 -18.15 -21.94
N LEU A 119 3.88 -18.94 -21.84
CA LEU A 119 3.16 -19.69 -22.89
C LEU A 119 1.94 -18.96 -23.47
#